data_AF-A0A914YH91-F1
#
_entry.id   AF-A0A914YH91-F1
#
_cell.length_a   1.000
_cell.length_b   1.000
_cell.length_c   1.000
_cell.angle_alpha   90.00
_cell.angle_beta   90.00
_cell.angle_gamma   90.00
#
_symmetry.space_group_name_H-M   'P 1'
#
loop_
_entity.id
_entity.type
_entity.pdbx_description
1 polymer ?
#
loop_
_entity_poly.entity_id
_entity_poly.type
_entity_poly.pdbx_seq_one_letter_code
_entity_poly.pdbx_strand_id
1 'polypeptide(L)'
;MYTFEIVIEASHFDFNAFGVQGGMVVIDDITYTAPAIYNCRYIPHIDPPIPISEETCKTIYCTFDDGKCIERIRSSGWRLSDEATGNLHTGIRMLQDKSFAYSKGIGTKTLKFGKFEMARQGLLEFCYYIAMKNTTLKIYTTLNGYNRSL
;
A
#
# COMPACT_ATOMS: atom_id res chain seq x y z
N MET A 1 -35.05 -24.62 8.94
CA MET A 1 -33.68 -24.19 9.28
C MET A 1 -32.75 -24.92 8.34
N TYR A 2 -31.85 -24.20 7.68
CA TYR A 2 -30.84 -24.80 6.82
C TYR A 2 -29.49 -24.65 7.50
N THR A 3 -28.78 -25.77 7.63
CA THR A 3 -27.42 -25.80 8.12
C THR A 3 -26.53 -25.81 6.90
N PHE A 4 -25.60 -24.87 6.80
CA PHE A 4 -24.59 -24.87 5.76
C PHE A 4 -23.21 -24.90 6.39
N GLU A 5 -22.30 -25.61 5.74
CA GLU A 5 -20.92 -25.79 6.14
C GLU A 5 -20.06 -25.34 4.95
N ILE A 6 -19.11 -24.45 5.19
CA ILE A 6 -18.11 -24.06 4.20
C ILE A 6 -16.89 -24.93 4.47
N VAL A 7 -16.62 -25.88 3.56
CA VAL A 7 -15.46 -26.77 3.63
C VAL A 7 -14.44 -26.32 2.58
N ILE A 8 -13.23 -25.98 3.04
CA ILE A 8 -12.11 -25.64 2.17
C ILE A 8 -11.08 -26.76 2.30
N GLU A 9 -10.96 -27.56 1.25
CA GLU A 9 -9.99 -28.65 1.18
C GLU A 9 -8.87 -28.29 0.22
N ALA A 10 -7.64 -28.51 0.67
CA ALA A 10 -6.44 -28.19 -0.08
C ALA A 10 -5.52 -29.41 -0.03
N SER A 11 -5.28 -30.07 -1.16
CA SER A 11 -4.51 -31.33 -1.23
C SER A 11 -3.54 -31.36 -2.42
N HIS A 12 -2.51 -32.22 -2.33
CA HIS A 12 -1.47 -32.44 -3.36
C HIS A 12 -0.64 -31.20 -3.74
N PHE A 13 -0.16 -30.47 -2.74
CA PHE A 13 0.76 -29.34 -2.91
C PHE A 13 2.21 -29.79 -3.22
N ASP A 14 2.41 -30.40 -4.38
CA ASP A 14 3.72 -30.90 -4.82
C ASP A 14 4.43 -29.87 -5.70
N PHE A 15 5.00 -28.83 -5.08
CA PHE A 15 5.94 -27.94 -5.77
C PHE A 15 7.37 -28.41 -5.51
N ASN A 16 8.09 -28.71 -6.59
CA ASN A 16 9.48 -29.17 -6.56
C ASN A 16 10.31 -28.37 -7.58
N ALA A 17 10.97 -27.32 -7.10
CA ALA A 17 11.95 -26.56 -7.87
C ALA A 17 13.01 -25.95 -6.94
N PHE A 18 14.26 -25.89 -7.41
CA PHE A 18 15.39 -25.20 -6.75
C PHE A 18 15.70 -25.64 -5.30
N GLY A 19 15.55 -26.94 -4.99
CA GLY A 19 15.90 -27.48 -3.67
C GLY A 19 14.95 -27.09 -2.55
N VAL A 20 13.79 -26.52 -2.89
CA VAL A 20 12.70 -26.22 -1.95
C VAL A 20 11.55 -27.18 -2.26
N GLN A 21 11.10 -27.92 -1.24
CA GLN A 21 9.94 -28.79 -1.30
C GLN A 21 8.77 -28.19 -0.54
N GLY A 22 7.58 -28.24 -1.14
CA GLY A 22 6.30 -27.90 -0.51
C GLY A 22 5.51 -26.89 -1.33
N GLY A 23 4.18 -26.95 -1.31
CA GLY A 23 3.33 -25.93 -1.92
C GLY A 23 2.66 -25.02 -0.89
N MET A 24 2.20 -23.87 -1.37
CA MET A 24 1.64 -22.79 -0.56
C MET A 24 0.24 -22.43 -1.08
N VAL A 25 -0.72 -22.36 -0.18
CA VAL A 25 -2.01 -21.72 -0.43
C VAL A 25 -2.10 -20.51 0.50
N VAL A 26 -2.50 -19.37 -0.04
CA VAL A 26 -2.77 -18.16 0.74
C VAL A 26 -4.23 -17.82 0.52
N ILE A 27 -4.99 -17.82 1.62
CA ILE A 27 -6.35 -17.32 1.65
C ILE A 27 -6.25 -15.94 2.30
N ASP A 28 -6.57 -14.91 1.53
CA ASP A 28 -6.44 -13.52 1.98
C ASP A 28 -7.73 -13.05 2.67
N ASP A 29 -8.89 -13.20 2.02
CA ASP A 29 -10.19 -12.89 2.63
C ASP A 29 -11.30 -13.85 2.20
N ILE A 30 -12.11 -14.29 3.16
CA ILE A 30 -13.39 -14.98 2.93
C ILE A 30 -14.49 -14.06 3.45
N THR A 31 -15.17 -13.35 2.54
CA THR A 31 -16.29 -12.48 2.92
C THR A 31 -17.62 -13.14 2.61
N TYR A 32 -18.41 -13.43 3.65
CA TYR A 32 -19.79 -13.87 3.51
C TYR A 32 -20.73 -12.68 3.78
N THR A 33 -21.52 -12.29 2.78
CA THR A 33 -22.51 -11.22 2.91
C THR A 33 -23.91 -11.83 3.02
N ALA A 34 -24.40 -12.03 4.24
CA ALA A 34 -25.82 -12.32 4.46
C ALA A 34 -26.58 -11.00 4.67
N PRO A 35 -27.59 -10.68 3.84
CA PRO A 35 -28.53 -9.63 4.19
C PRO A 35 -29.42 -10.13 5.33
N ALA A 36 -29.51 -9.43 6.47
CA ALA A 36 -30.71 -9.59 7.29
C ALA A 36 -31.86 -8.92 6.57
N ILE A 37 -32.85 -9.73 6.24
CA ILE A 37 -34.16 -9.26 5.86
C ILE A 37 -34.88 -8.89 7.16
N TYR A 38 -34.72 -7.65 7.62
CA TYR A 38 -35.63 -7.06 8.61
C TYR A 38 -36.78 -6.37 7.87
N ASN A 39 -38.02 -6.82 8.11
CA ASN A 39 -39.24 -6.21 7.55
C ASN A 39 -39.22 -5.99 6.02
N CYS A 40 -38.72 -6.98 5.26
CA CYS A 40 -38.63 -6.91 3.79
C CYS A 40 -37.82 -5.71 3.26
N ARG A 41 -36.94 -5.13 4.07
CA ARG A 41 -36.04 -4.04 3.65
C ARG A 41 -34.61 -4.55 3.61
N TYR A 42 -33.90 -4.16 2.56
CA TYR A 42 -32.49 -4.47 2.35
C TYR A 42 -31.67 -3.54 3.26
N ILE A 43 -31.37 -3.99 4.48
CA ILE A 43 -30.58 -3.20 5.43
C ILE A 43 -29.17 -3.83 5.49
N PRO A 44 -28.12 -3.13 5.01
CA PRO A 44 -26.74 -3.58 5.19
C PRO A 44 -26.42 -3.64 6.69
N HIS A 45 -25.84 -4.75 7.16
CA HIS A 45 -25.39 -4.90 8.56
C HIS A 45 -24.14 -4.08 8.92
N ILE A 46 -23.51 -3.51 7.90
CA ILE A 46 -22.24 -2.81 8.03
C ILE A 46 -22.52 -1.38 7.61
N ASP A 47 -22.33 -0.43 8.53
CA ASP A 47 -22.36 0.98 8.19
C ASP A 47 -21.41 1.22 7.02
N PRO A 48 -21.85 1.93 5.96
CA PRO A 48 -20.97 2.21 4.83
C PRO A 48 -19.70 2.90 5.34
N PRO A 49 -18.53 2.55 4.80
CA PRO A 49 -17.28 3.18 5.20
C PRO A 49 -17.40 4.70 5.04
N ILE A 50 -16.97 5.44 6.06
CA ILE A 50 -16.99 6.90 6.03
C ILE A 50 -16.19 7.35 4.80
N PRO A 51 -16.79 8.12 3.88
CA PRO A 51 -16.11 8.53 2.67
C PRO A 51 -14.91 9.40 3.04
N ILE A 52 -13.75 9.04 2.49
CA ILE A 52 -12.53 9.85 2.61
C ILE A 52 -12.74 11.12 1.79
N SER A 53 -12.35 12.28 2.35
CA SER A 53 -12.46 13.54 1.61
C SER A 53 -11.59 13.51 0.35
N GLU A 54 -12.08 14.15 -0.71
CA GLU A 54 -11.34 14.24 -1.98
C GLU A 54 -9.96 14.88 -1.78
N GLU A 55 -9.84 15.82 -0.84
CA GLU A 55 -8.59 16.47 -0.47
C GLU A 55 -7.58 15.50 0.17
N THR A 56 -8.04 14.61 1.06
CA THR A 56 -7.21 13.55 1.63
C THR A 56 -6.70 12.61 0.54
N CYS A 57 -7.57 12.18 -0.39
CA CYS A 57 -7.17 11.35 -1.53
C CYS A 57 -6.11 12.05 -2.39
N LYS A 58 -6.34 13.31 -2.78
CA LYS A 58 -5.37 14.13 -3.56
C LYS A 58 -4.05 14.37 -2.82
N THR A 59 -4.05 14.25 -1.50
CA THR A 59 -2.87 14.49 -0.66
C THR A 59 -1.99 13.25 -0.56
N ILE A 60 -2.58 12.06 -0.44
CA ILE A 60 -1.86 10.79 -0.24
C ILE A 60 -1.58 10.08 -1.57
N TYR A 61 -2.50 10.15 -2.53
CA TYR A 61 -2.37 9.47 -3.81
C TYR A 61 -1.29 10.12 -4.67
N CYS A 62 -0.36 9.31 -5.16
CA CYS A 62 0.71 9.76 -6.06
C CYS A 62 1.10 8.66 -7.03
N THR A 63 0.84 8.91 -8.32
CA THR A 63 1.23 8.06 -9.44
C THR A 63 2.65 8.35 -9.94
N PHE A 64 3.26 9.44 -9.45
CA PHE A 64 4.52 10.00 -9.94
C PHE A 64 4.50 10.54 -11.37
N ASP A 65 3.35 10.53 -12.04
CA ASP A 65 3.15 11.11 -13.37
C ASP A 65 2.59 12.53 -13.30
N ASP A 66 1.69 12.78 -12.35
CA ASP A 66 0.98 14.05 -12.22
C ASP A 66 0.61 14.42 -10.76
N GLY A 67 0.02 15.61 -10.61
CA GLY A 67 -0.57 16.07 -9.35
C GLY A 67 0.37 16.77 -8.36
N LYS A 68 -0.19 17.14 -7.19
CA LYS A 68 0.50 17.92 -6.14
C LYS A 68 1.68 17.17 -5.52
N CYS A 69 1.75 15.85 -5.67
CA CYS A 69 2.87 15.08 -5.13
C CYS A 69 4.19 15.34 -5.88
N ILE A 70 4.12 15.70 -7.17
CA ILE A 70 5.30 16.05 -8.00
C ILE A 70 6.03 17.27 -7.43
N GLU A 71 5.29 18.31 -7.05
CA GLU A 71 5.85 19.53 -6.46
C GLU A 71 6.59 19.22 -5.15
N ARG A 72 6.00 18.35 -4.33
CA ARG A 72 6.60 17.90 -3.07
C ARG A 72 7.88 17.12 -3.32
N ILE A 73 7.90 16.24 -4.31
CA ILE A 73 9.10 15.49 -4.70
C ILE A 73 10.22 16.43 -5.13
N ARG A 74 9.93 17.39 -6.00
CA ARG A 74 10.91 18.39 -6.48
C ARG A 74 11.53 19.20 -5.31
N SER A 75 10.75 19.48 -4.26
CA SER A 75 11.23 20.20 -3.07
C SER A 75 11.97 19.33 -2.02
N SER A 76 11.93 18.00 -2.14
CA SER A 76 12.36 17.06 -1.09
C SER A 76 13.76 16.46 -1.26
N GLY A 77 14.45 16.81 -2.35
CA GLY A 77 15.71 16.20 -2.75
C GLY A 77 15.57 14.79 -3.35
N TRP A 78 14.34 14.28 -3.46
CA TRP A 78 13.99 13.14 -4.30
C TRP A 78 13.89 13.57 -5.77
N ARG A 79 14.04 12.61 -6.67
CA ARG A 79 14.01 12.81 -8.11
C ARG A 79 12.91 11.96 -8.72
N LEU A 80 12.41 12.40 -9.86
CA LEU A 80 11.47 11.64 -10.70
C LEU A 80 12.21 11.07 -11.89
N SER A 81 11.77 9.90 -12.33
CA SER A 81 12.18 9.30 -13.59
C SER A 81 11.09 8.36 -14.06
N ASP A 82 10.87 8.36 -15.36
CA ASP A 82 10.12 7.37 -16.13
C ASP A 82 11.08 6.42 -16.88
N GLU A 83 12.38 6.75 -16.91
CA GLU A 83 13.42 5.94 -17.54
C GLU A 83 14.29 5.17 -16.53
N ALA A 84 15.09 4.24 -17.05
CA ALA A 84 16.06 3.48 -16.27
C ALA A 84 17.13 4.40 -15.65
N THR A 85 17.40 4.27 -14.34
CA THR A 85 18.33 5.14 -13.61
C THR A 85 19.43 4.37 -12.90
N GLY A 86 20.65 4.93 -12.84
CA GLY A 86 21.78 4.35 -12.12
C GLY A 86 22.77 3.59 -13.01
N ASN A 87 23.67 2.81 -12.40
CA ASN A 87 24.67 1.99 -13.09
C ASN A 87 24.08 0.64 -13.55
N LEU A 88 24.79 -0.16 -14.35
CA LEU A 88 24.22 -1.41 -14.89
C LEU A 88 23.89 -2.45 -13.81
N HIS A 89 24.61 -2.46 -12.68
CA HIS A 89 24.54 -3.52 -11.68
C HIS A 89 23.52 -3.26 -10.56
N THR A 90 23.28 -2.00 -10.23
CA THR A 90 22.48 -1.57 -9.08
C THR A 90 21.47 -0.48 -9.45
N GLY A 91 21.33 -0.18 -10.75
CA GLY A 91 20.35 0.76 -11.26
C GLY A 91 18.96 0.14 -11.38
N ILE A 92 17.94 1.00 -11.43
CA ILE A 92 16.57 0.62 -11.78
C ILE A 92 16.55 0.42 -13.29
N ARG A 93 16.35 -0.82 -13.75
CA ARG A 93 16.42 -1.20 -15.18
C ARG A 93 15.12 -1.72 -15.74
N MET A 94 14.35 -2.45 -14.94
CA MET A 94 13.01 -2.89 -15.29
C MET A 94 12.02 -1.89 -14.72
N LEU A 95 11.35 -1.19 -15.63
CA LEU A 95 10.32 -0.22 -15.29
C LEU A 95 8.97 -0.94 -15.27
N GLN A 96 8.12 -0.56 -14.33
CA GLN A 96 6.74 -1.00 -14.26
C GLN A 96 5.86 0.06 -14.92
N ASP A 97 6.00 0.27 -16.24
CA ASP A 97 5.21 1.15 -17.13
C ASP A 97 4.86 2.58 -16.67
N LYS A 98 5.37 3.03 -15.52
CA LYS A 98 5.00 4.27 -14.84
C LYS A 98 6.22 4.96 -14.26
N SER A 99 6.09 6.27 -14.06
CA SER A 99 7.11 7.06 -13.36
C SER A 99 7.31 6.58 -11.93
N PHE A 100 8.50 6.83 -11.40
CA PHE A 100 8.85 6.53 -10.02
C PHE A 100 9.66 7.64 -9.39
N ALA A 101 9.58 7.74 -8.06
CA ALA A 101 10.44 8.60 -7.28
C ALA A 101 11.66 7.81 -6.77
N TYR A 102 12.85 8.40 -6.87
CA TYR A 102 14.08 7.81 -6.35
C TYR A 102 14.96 8.84 -5.63
N SER A 103 15.84 8.36 -4.75
CA SER A 103 16.87 9.18 -4.13
C SER A 103 18.24 8.55 -4.35
N LYS A 104 19.28 9.39 -4.46
CA LYS A 104 20.67 8.96 -4.61
C LYS A 104 21.62 9.90 -3.89
N GLY A 105 22.78 9.37 -3.51
CA GLY A 105 23.84 10.13 -2.86
C GLY A 105 23.78 10.05 -1.34
N ILE A 106 24.69 10.79 -0.69
CA ILE A 106 24.91 10.74 0.75
C ILE A 106 23.85 11.60 1.47
N GLY A 107 23.49 11.17 2.68
CA GLY A 107 22.63 11.91 3.61
C GLY A 107 21.15 11.52 3.53
N THR A 108 20.37 12.10 4.42
CA THR A 108 18.93 11.81 4.55
C THR A 108 18.13 12.68 3.58
N LYS A 109 17.26 12.07 2.78
CA LYS A 109 16.27 12.76 1.93
C LYS A 109 14.87 12.47 2.45
N THR A 110 14.08 13.51 2.69
CA THR A 110 12.76 13.37 3.34
C THR A 110 11.66 13.90 2.43
N LEU A 111 10.78 13.02 1.99
CA LEU A 111 9.56 13.35 1.26
C LEU A 111 8.37 13.45 2.23
N LYS A 112 7.60 14.54 2.15
CA LYS A 112 6.40 14.77 2.97
C LYS A 112 5.19 14.96 2.07
N PHE A 113 4.15 14.14 2.26
CA PHE A 113 2.89 14.20 1.53
C PHE A 113 1.88 15.20 2.15
N GLY A 114 2.29 16.09 3.04
CA GLY A 114 1.37 17.05 3.68
C GLY A 114 0.47 16.44 4.75
N LYS A 115 -0.40 17.27 5.34
CA LYS A 115 -1.36 16.88 6.38
C LYS A 115 -2.68 16.48 5.72
N PHE A 116 -3.34 15.47 6.25
CA PHE A 116 -4.66 15.01 5.82
C PHE A 116 -5.47 14.52 7.00
N GLU A 117 -6.78 14.41 6.82
CA GLU A 117 -7.71 13.90 7.83
C GLU A 117 -8.17 12.49 7.46
N MET A 118 -8.27 11.62 8.48
CA MET A 118 -8.70 10.24 8.33
C MET A 118 -9.60 9.85 9.49
N ALA A 119 -10.76 9.27 9.18
CA ALA A 119 -11.82 9.04 10.17
C ALA A 119 -11.58 7.84 11.09
N ARG A 120 -10.80 6.84 10.65
CA ARG A 120 -10.52 5.62 11.43
C ARG A 120 -9.12 5.08 11.18
N GLN A 121 -9.00 4.22 10.17
CA GLN A 121 -7.81 3.45 9.84
C GLN A 121 -7.57 3.58 8.34
N GLY A 122 -6.29 3.57 7.95
CA GLY A 122 -5.87 3.61 6.57
C GLY A 122 -4.76 2.61 6.34
N LEU A 123 -4.81 1.95 5.19
CA LEU A 123 -3.73 1.12 4.70
C LEU A 123 -2.88 1.98 3.76
N LEU A 124 -1.56 1.96 3.95
CA LEU A 124 -0.62 2.58 3.02
C LEU A 124 0.09 1.47 2.26
N GLU A 125 -0.21 1.38 0.96
CA GLU A 125 0.41 0.42 0.04
C GLU A 125 1.38 1.16 -0.88
N PHE A 126 2.58 0.62 -1.04
CA PHE A 126 3.60 1.18 -1.93
C PHE A 126 4.62 0.11 -2.32
N CYS A 127 5.19 0.26 -3.51
CA CYS A 127 6.31 -0.55 -3.97
C CYS A 127 7.61 0.23 -3.79
N TYR A 128 8.67 -0.43 -3.34
CA TYR A 128 9.98 0.20 -3.17
C TYR A 128 11.12 -0.73 -3.60
N TYR A 129 12.26 -0.15 -3.95
CA TYR A 129 13.48 -0.84 -4.31
C TYR A 129 14.69 -0.17 -3.66
N ILE A 130 15.57 -0.96 -3.04
CA ILE A 130 16.81 -0.50 -2.43
C ILE A 130 17.99 -1.22 -3.06
N ALA A 131 18.86 -0.47 -3.71
CA ALA A 131 19.97 -0.99 -4.48
C ALA A 131 21.25 -1.27 -3.67
N MET A 132 21.46 -0.58 -2.55
CA MET A 132 22.72 -0.60 -1.80
C MET A 132 22.56 -1.20 -0.41
N LYS A 133 23.53 -2.04 -0.02
CA LYS A 133 23.69 -2.49 1.36
C LYS A 133 23.89 -1.28 2.28
N ASN A 134 23.26 -1.30 3.46
CA ASN A 134 23.26 -0.22 4.48
C ASN A 134 22.41 1.02 4.14
N THR A 135 21.45 0.91 3.23
CA THR A 135 20.43 1.95 3.03
C THR A 135 19.18 1.63 3.84
N THR A 136 18.59 2.63 4.49
CA THR A 136 17.36 2.46 5.28
C THR A 136 16.26 3.38 4.76
N LEU A 137 15.11 2.79 4.43
CA LEU A 137 13.85 3.51 4.19
C LEU A 137 13.04 3.51 5.48
N LYS A 138 12.64 4.70 5.96
CA LYS A 138 11.75 4.86 7.12
C LYS A 138 10.46 5.53 6.68
N ILE A 139 9.35 4.87 6.95
CA ILE A 139 8.01 5.38 6.66
C ILE A 139 7.28 5.47 7.99
N TYR A 140 6.77 6.65 8.29
CA TYR A 140 6.08 6.93 9.53
C TYR A 140 5.06 8.03 9.31
N THR A 141 4.01 8.00 10.12
CA THR A 141 2.97 9.02 10.19
C THR A 141 3.07 9.74 11.52
N THR A 142 2.91 11.07 11.51
CA THR A 142 2.84 11.87 12.73
C THR A 142 1.40 12.32 12.96
N LEU A 143 0.83 11.95 14.10
CA LEU A 143 -0.48 12.42 14.55
C LEU A 143 -0.32 13.75 15.28
N ASN A 144 -0.94 14.81 14.76
CA ASN A 144 -0.98 16.11 15.45
C ASN A 144 -2.10 16.08 16.50
N GLY A 145 -1.81 16.56 17.72
CA GLY A 145 -2.80 16.67 18.80
C GLY A 145 -2.91 15.45 19.73
N TYR A 146 -2.11 14.40 19.52
CA TYR A 146 -2.05 13.26 20.45
C TYR A 146 -1.13 13.60 21.64
N ASN A 147 -1.60 14.45 22.55
CA ASN A 147 -1.00 14.57 23.87
C ASN A 147 -1.33 13.31 24.66
N ARG A 148 -0.36 12.40 24.81
CA ARG A 148 -0.42 11.39 25.88
C ARG A 148 -0.24 12.12 27.22
N SER A 149 -1.31 12.69 27.75
CA SER A 149 -1.41 12.85 29.20
C SER A 149 -1.66 11.45 29.78
N LEU A 150 -0.58 10.87 30.31
CA LEU A 150 -0.63 9.73 31.23
C LEU A 150 -1.38 10.13 32.50
#